data_AF-A0A0G0LB38-F1
#
_entry.id   AF-A0A0G0LB38-F1
#
_cell.length_a   1.000
_cell.length_b   1.000
_cell.length_c   1.000
_cell.angle_alpha   90.00
_cell.angle_beta   90.00
_cell.angle_gamma   90.00
#
_symmetry.space_group_name_H-M   'P 1'
#
loop_
_entity.id
_entity.type
_entity.pdbx_description
1 polymer ?
#
loop_
_entity_poly.entity_id
_entity_poly.type
_entity_poly.pdbx_seq_one_letter_code
_entity_poly.pdbx_strand_id
1 'polypeptide(L)'
;MAYNSLEAKLPSYANTGFKFADKNLGEIVSQLLPYIYGIAGLALFVMLILGGITLMTAAGDPAKSKDGYGKISAGLIGFLIIFVSYFVAQIVEVILGIKIL
;
A
#
# COMPACT_ATOMS: atom_id res chain seq x y z
N MET A 1 -20.14 15.14 -57.68
CA MET A 1 -20.09 14.03 -56.71
C MET A 1 -18.71 14.05 -56.08
N ALA A 2 -18.53 14.74 -54.96
CA ALA A 2 -17.29 14.76 -54.20
C ALA A 2 -17.67 14.60 -52.73
N TYR A 3 -17.75 13.36 -52.26
CA TYR A 3 -17.86 13.06 -50.84
C TYR A 3 -16.44 13.00 -50.29
N ASN A 4 -15.89 14.15 -49.90
CA ASN A 4 -14.55 14.24 -49.33
C ASN A 4 -14.63 14.53 -47.82
N SER A 5 -14.12 13.57 -47.06
CA SER A 5 -13.33 13.75 -45.83
C SER A 5 -13.91 14.58 -44.67
N LEU A 6 -15.20 14.47 -44.36
CA LEU A 6 -15.60 14.65 -42.96
C LEU A 6 -15.23 13.37 -42.21
N GLU A 7 -13.94 13.19 -41.96
CA GLU A 7 -13.47 12.31 -40.90
C GLU A 7 -14.16 12.79 -39.63
N ALA A 8 -15.27 12.13 -39.27
CA ALA A 8 -15.87 12.26 -37.96
C ALA A 8 -14.82 11.74 -36.97
N LYS A 9 -13.93 12.64 -36.56
CA LYS A 9 -12.93 12.42 -35.53
C LYS A 9 -13.72 12.32 -34.23
N LEU A 10 -14.27 11.13 -33.99
CA LEU A 10 -15.00 10.82 -32.77
C LEU A 10 -14.08 11.24 -31.61
N PRO A 11 -14.56 12.06 -30.66
CA PRO A 11 -13.75 12.40 -29.50
C PRO A 11 -13.40 11.10 -28.81
N SER A 12 -12.13 10.72 -28.92
CA SER A 12 -11.62 9.55 -28.23
C SER A 12 -11.60 9.89 -26.75
N TYR A 13 -12.52 9.29 -25.99
CA TYR A 13 -12.53 9.32 -24.54
C TYR A 13 -11.38 8.50 -23.94
N ALA A 14 -10.33 8.18 -24.71
CA ALA A 14 -9.13 7.47 -24.26
C ALA A 14 -8.30 8.23 -23.20
N ASN A 15 -8.79 9.37 -22.72
CA ASN A 15 -8.22 10.10 -21.57
C ASN A 15 -9.30 10.50 -20.57
N THR A 16 -10.27 9.62 -20.29
CA THR A 16 -10.91 9.70 -18.98
C THR A 16 -9.79 9.57 -17.95
N GLY A 17 -9.61 10.52 -17.03
CA GLY A 17 -8.57 10.49 -15.98
C GLY A 17 -8.69 9.32 -14.98
N PHE A 18 -9.38 8.26 -15.37
CA PHE A 18 -9.54 7.01 -14.69
C PHE A 18 -8.28 6.16 -14.87
N LYS A 19 -7.42 6.18 -13.84
CA LYS A 19 -6.12 5.49 -13.83
C LYS A 19 -6.18 3.96 -13.94
N PHE A 20 -7.39 3.37 -13.99
CA PHE A 20 -7.61 1.92 -13.91
C PHE A 20 -8.38 1.32 -15.11
N ALA A 21 -8.64 2.08 -16.20
CA ALA A 21 -9.50 1.62 -17.30
C ALA A 21 -8.91 0.45 -18.09
N ASP A 22 -7.59 0.45 -18.30
CA ASP A 22 -6.88 -0.52 -19.16
C ASP A 22 -5.79 -1.30 -18.39
N LYS A 23 -5.92 -1.40 -17.06
CA LYS A 23 -4.87 -1.97 -16.20
C LYS A 23 -5.11 -3.43 -15.86
N ASN A 24 -4.08 -4.26 -16.02
CA ASN A 24 -4.04 -5.62 -15.48
C ASN A 24 -4.12 -5.60 -13.94
N LEU A 25 -4.60 -6.69 -13.32
CA LEU A 25 -4.70 -6.83 -11.86
C LEU A 25 -3.38 -6.47 -11.16
N GLY A 26 -2.24 -6.83 -11.75
CA GLY A 26 -0.91 -6.46 -11.25
C GLY A 26 -0.72 -4.94 -11.15
N GLU A 27 -1.05 -4.19 -12.20
CA GLU A 27 -0.85 -2.73 -12.22
C GLU A 27 -1.81 -1.96 -11.31
N ILE A 28 -3.00 -2.50 -11.07
CA ILE A 28 -3.94 -1.94 -10.09
C ILE A 28 -3.34 -2.05 -8.69
N VAL A 29 -2.80 -3.22 -8.35
CA VAL A 29 -2.12 -3.45 -7.07
C VAL A 29 -0.89 -2.55 -6.95
N SER A 30 -0.06 -2.44 -8.00
CA SER A 30 1.10 -1.53 -8.04
C SER A 30 0.79 -0.10 -7.67
N GLN A 31 -0.33 0.43 -8.16
CA GLN A 31 -0.74 1.80 -7.88
C GLN A 31 -1.25 1.98 -6.43
N LEU A 32 -1.72 0.91 -5.79
CA LEU A 32 -2.17 0.92 -4.40
C LEU A 32 -1.03 0.73 -3.39
N LEU A 33 0.01 -0.04 -3.76
CA LEU A 33 1.17 -0.32 -2.90
C LEU A 33 1.81 0.92 -2.25
N PRO A 34 2.13 2.04 -2.95
CA PRO A 34 2.75 3.19 -2.30
C PRO A 34 1.86 3.82 -1.22
N TYR A 35 0.53 3.81 -1.40
CA TYR A 35 -0.40 4.28 -0.38
C TYR A 35 -0.43 3.36 0.84
N ILE A 36 -0.43 2.04 0.61
CA ILE A 36 -0.39 1.04 1.68
C ILE A 36 0.91 1.17 2.48
N TYR A 37 2.07 1.27 1.82
CA TYR A 37 3.37 1.45 2.47
C TYR A 37 3.44 2.74 3.29
N GLY A 38 2.89 3.84 2.76
CA GLY A 38 2.81 5.12 3.50
C GLY A 38 1.94 5.03 4.75
N ILE A 39 0.72 4.47 4.62
CA ILE A 39 -0.21 4.29 5.75
C ILE A 39 0.36 3.32 6.79
N ALA A 40 1.02 2.26 6.34
CA ALA A 40 1.64 1.27 7.21
C ALA A 40 2.78 1.84 8.06
N GLY A 41 3.68 2.62 7.47
CA GLY A 41 4.74 3.30 8.21
C GLY A 41 4.18 4.25 9.26
N LEU A 42 3.12 5.01 8.91
CA LEU A 42 2.44 5.89 9.84
C LEU A 42 1.74 5.12 10.97
N ALA A 43 1.05 4.02 10.66
CA ALA A 43 0.39 3.16 11.64
C ALA A 43 1.39 2.53 12.61
N LEU A 44 2.52 2.03 12.10
CA LEU A 44 3.63 1.54 12.94
C LEU A 44 4.10 2.62 13.91
N PHE A 45 4.34 3.84 13.40
CA PHE A 45 4.82 4.95 14.20
C PHE A 45 3.85 5.28 15.35
N VAL A 46 2.54 5.35 15.05
CA VAL A 46 1.50 5.58 16.06
C VAL A 46 1.45 4.45 17.09
N MET A 47 1.53 3.18 16.67
CA MET A 47 1.54 2.04 17.59
C MET A 47 2.77 2.03 18.51
N LEU A 48 3.94 2.40 17.99
CA LEU A 48 5.16 2.55 18.79
C LEU A 48 5.03 3.65 19.85
N ILE A 49 4.49 4.81 19.48
CA ILE A 49 4.25 5.91 20.44
C ILE A 49 3.26 5.48 21.51
N LEU A 50 2.10 4.93 21.11
CA LEU A 50 1.07 4.53 22.06
C LEU A 50 1.54 3.38 22.96
N GLY A 51 2.25 2.40 22.40
CA GLY A 51 2.84 1.31 23.16
C GLY A 51 3.92 1.79 24.14
N GLY A 52 4.78 2.71 23.69
CA GLY A 52 5.81 3.35 24.52
C GLY A 52 5.21 4.15 25.68
N ILE A 53 4.22 5.00 25.40
CA ILE A 53 3.50 5.75 26.45
C ILE A 53 2.78 4.80 27.41
N THR A 54 2.15 3.74 26.91
CA THR A 54 1.50 2.72 27.75
C THR A 54 2.52 2.06 28.68
N LEU A 55 3.73 1.78 28.20
CA LEU A 55 4.80 1.19 29.00
C LEU A 55 5.35 2.18 30.04
N MET A 56 5.53 3.46 29.67
CA MET A 56 5.98 4.51 30.59
C MET A 56 4.95 4.80 31.70
N THR A 57 3.66 4.72 31.38
CA THR A 57 2.55 4.96 32.32
C THR A 57 2.13 3.72 33.11
N ALA A 58 2.77 2.56 32.87
CA ALA A 58 2.44 1.32 33.56
C ALA A 58 2.70 1.39 35.07
N ALA A 59 3.61 2.25 35.54
CA ALA A 59 3.85 2.53 36.97
C ALA A 59 3.98 1.28 37.88
N GLY A 60 4.47 0.16 37.33
CA GLY A 60 4.62 -1.12 38.04
C GLY A 60 3.43 -2.09 37.91
N ASP A 61 2.36 -1.72 37.19
CA ASP A 61 1.26 -2.61 36.85
C ASP A 61 1.69 -3.61 35.75
N PRO A 62 1.74 -4.93 36.05
CA PRO A 62 2.13 -5.95 35.09
C PRO A 62 1.15 -6.08 33.91
N ALA A 63 -0.14 -5.75 34.10
CA ALA A 63 -1.12 -5.82 33.03
C ALA A 63 -0.84 -4.75 31.97
N LYS A 64 -0.62 -3.50 32.38
CA LYS A 64 -0.30 -2.39 31.46
C LYS A 64 1.05 -2.56 30.79
N SER A 65 2.03 -3.11 31.50
CA SER A 65 3.34 -3.41 30.90
C SER A 65 3.20 -4.44 29.78
N LYS A 66 2.49 -5.55 30.04
CA LYS A 66 2.21 -6.57 29.03
C LYS A 66 1.46 -5.99 27.82
N ASP A 67 0.49 -5.12 28.07
CA ASP A 67 -0.29 -4.47 27.02
C ASP A 67 0.55 -3.53 26.16
N GLY A 68 1.47 -2.77 26.77
CA GLY A 68 2.44 -1.92 26.08
C GLY A 68 3.37 -2.71 25.16
N TYR A 69 3.97 -3.79 25.67
CA TYR A 69 4.78 -4.71 24.84
C TYR A 69 3.95 -5.37 23.73
N GLY A 70 2.68 -5.71 24.00
CA GLY A 70 1.74 -6.23 23.01
C GLY A 70 1.52 -5.26 21.85
N LYS A 71 1.31 -3.97 22.13
CA LYS A 71 1.14 -2.94 21.09
C LYS A 71 2.39 -2.74 20.25
N ILE A 72 3.57 -2.71 20.88
CA ILE A 72 4.86 -2.56 20.18
C ILE A 72 5.11 -3.76 19.26
N SER A 73 4.95 -4.98 19.79
CA SER A 73 5.15 -6.22 19.03
C SER A 73 4.14 -6.36 17.87
N ALA A 74 2.86 -6.05 18.10
CA ALA A 74 1.86 -6.05 17.04
C ALA A 74 2.20 -5.07 15.91
N GLY A 75 2.63 -3.84 16.26
CA GLY A 75 3.09 -2.86 15.28
C GLY A 75 4.28 -3.36 14.47
N LEU A 76 5.30 -3.91 15.16
CA LEU A 76 6.50 -4.47 14.51
C LEU A 76 6.16 -5.66 13.59
N ILE A 77 5.28 -6.56 14.02
CA ILE A 77 4.85 -7.70 13.21
C ILE A 77 4.11 -7.22 11.96
N GLY A 78 3.20 -6.24 12.11
CA GLY A 78 2.49 -5.65 10.97
C GLY A 78 3.44 -5.02 9.96
N PHE A 79 4.43 -4.26 10.43
CA PHE A 79 5.46 -3.70 9.57
C PHE A 79 6.32 -4.77 8.89
N LEU A 80 6.71 -5.82 9.64
CA LEU A 80 7.50 -6.93 9.11
C LEU A 80 6.76 -7.66 7.98
N ILE A 81 5.45 -7.89 8.12
CA ILE A 81 4.62 -8.50 7.06
C ILE A 81 4.69 -7.67 5.78
N ILE A 82 4.61 -6.35 5.91
CA ILE A 82 4.63 -5.42 4.77
C ILE A 82 6.01 -5.39 4.12
N PHE A 83 7.06 -5.45 4.92
CA PHE A 83 8.44 -5.61 4.44
C PHE A 83 8.59 -6.91 3.66
N VAL A 84 8.13 -8.05 4.19
CA VAL A 84 8.16 -9.34 3.49
C VAL A 84 7.32 -9.31 2.21
N SER A 85 6.16 -8.65 2.22
CA SER A 85 5.30 -8.49 1.05
C SER A 85 6.03 -7.80 -0.11
N TYR A 86 6.92 -6.85 0.18
CA TYR A 86 7.74 -6.20 -0.84
C TYR A 86 8.70 -7.21 -1.51
N PHE A 87 9.36 -8.06 -0.73
CA PHE A 87 10.22 -9.12 -1.28
C PHE A 87 9.44 -10.11 -2.14
N VAL A 88 8.25 -10.51 -1.68
CA VAL A 88 7.38 -11.40 -2.46
C VAL A 88 6.96 -10.74 -3.77
N ALA A 89 6.56 -9.47 -3.74
CA ALA A 89 6.20 -8.73 -4.94
C ALA A 89 7.38 -8.67 -5.92
N GLN A 90 8.61 -8.40 -5.44
CA GLN A 90 9.81 -8.38 -6.28
C GLN A 90 10.09 -9.74 -6.94
N ILE A 91 9.90 -10.85 -6.21
CA ILE A 91 10.06 -12.20 -6.79
C ILE A 91 9.00 -12.45 -7.88
N VAL A 92 7.76 -12.04 -7.63
CA VAL A 92 6.65 -12.15 -8.59
C VAL A 92 6.95 -11.34 -9.86
N GLU A 93 7.51 -10.14 -9.75
CA GLU A 93 7.95 -9.35 -10.90
C GLU A 93 8.98 -10.07 -11.77
N VAL A 94 9.98 -10.68 -11.14
CA VAL A 94 11.07 -11.38 -11.84
C VAL A 94 10.54 -12.62 -12.57
N ILE A 95 9.58 -13.34 -11.98
CA ILE A 95 9.01 -14.56 -12.55
C ILE A 95 8.04 -14.24 -13.70
N LEU A 96 7.19 -13.22 -13.53
CA LEU A 96 6.17 -12.84 -14.51
C LEU A 96 6.70 -11.86 -15.58
N GLY A 97 7.87 -11.25 -15.37
CA GLY A 97 8.43 -10.24 -16.27
C GLY A 97 7.63 -8.93 -16.31
N ILE A 98 6.77 -8.71 -15.31
CA ILE A 98 5.92 -7.51 -15.20
C ILE A 98 6.47 -6.67 -14.05
N LYS A 99 6.65 -5.36 -14.27
CA LYS A 99 7.06 -4.43 -13.22
C LYS A 99 5.83 -3.96 -12.43
N ILE A 100 5.73 -4.42 -11.18
CA ILE A 100 4.64 -4.21 -10.23
C ILE A 100 5.05 -3.19 -9.14
N LEU A 101 6.34 -2.97 -8.90
CA LEU A 101 6.93 -2.09 -7.89
C LEU A 101 7.59 -0.85 -8.51
#